data_AF-A0ABD6P6A7-F1
#
_entry.id   AF-A0ABD6P6A7-F1
#
_cell.length_a   1.000
_cell.length_b   1.000
_cell.length_c   1.000
_cell.angle_alpha   90.00
_cell.angle_beta   90.00
_cell.angle_gamma   90.00
#
_symmetry.space_group_name_H-M   'P 1'
#
loop_
_entity.id
_entity.type
_entity.pdbx_description
1 polymer ?
#
loop_
_entity_poly.entity_id
_entity_poly.type
_entity_poly.pdbx_seq_one_letter_code
_entity_poly.pdbx_strand_id
1 'polypeptide(L)'
;MIVTGAFLAEAASVVDNKLCVTGGVLSRFVVGPDREARFLLVVLTQSEADDSGARVRVEIWPPTGEEPLRLAYEMPGQAMVGEIGFAYFPVEVTLPVDGRWVIVVAGGPGVISLPLAVSD
;
A
#
# COMPACT_ATOMS: atom_id res chain seq x y z
N MET A 1 8.58 14.07 2.50
CA MET A 1 7.54 13.42 1.69
C MET A 1 6.59 12.86 2.69
N ILE A 2 5.35 13.32 2.58
CA ILE A 2 4.27 12.93 3.47
C ILE A 2 3.38 11.97 2.69
N VAL A 3 3.10 10.79 3.24
CA VAL A 3 1.97 9.97 2.76
C VAL A 3 0.68 10.65 3.20
N THR A 4 -0.11 11.11 2.23
CA THR A 4 -1.38 11.81 2.50
C THR A 4 -2.59 10.90 2.31
N GLY A 5 -2.42 9.79 1.58
CA GLY A 5 -3.44 8.78 1.39
C GLY A 5 -2.87 7.46 0.91
N ALA A 6 -3.61 6.38 1.12
CA ALA A 6 -3.30 5.08 0.57
C ALA A 6 -4.59 4.26 0.40
N PHE A 7 -4.59 3.33 -0.54
CA PHE A 7 -5.66 2.34 -0.69
C PHE A 7 -5.14 1.12 -1.46
N LEU A 8 -5.86 0.00 -1.34
CA LEU A 8 -5.57 -1.22 -2.07
C LEU A 8 -6.38 -1.28 -3.36
N ALA A 9 -5.81 -1.85 -4.42
CA ALA A 9 -6.45 -1.99 -5.71
C ALA A 9 -6.09 -3.30 -6.40
N GLU A 10 -6.93 -3.75 -7.32
CA GLU A 10 -6.64 -4.90 -8.20
C GLU A 10 -5.60 -4.54 -9.27
N ALA A 11 -5.72 -3.34 -9.87
CA ALA A 11 -4.80 -2.87 -10.89
C ALA A 11 -4.66 -1.34 -10.91
N ALA A 12 -3.50 -0.87 -11.33
CA ALA A 12 -3.18 0.55 -11.49
C ALA A 12 -2.22 0.74 -12.66
N SER A 13 -2.34 1.88 -13.33
CA SER A 13 -1.48 2.29 -14.44
C SER A 13 -1.34 3.81 -14.49
N VAL A 14 -0.42 4.28 -15.32
CA VAL A 14 -0.26 5.71 -15.61
C VAL A 14 -0.68 5.97 -17.05
N VAL A 15 -1.67 6.83 -17.24
CA VAL A 15 -2.14 7.29 -18.55
C VAL A 15 -2.10 8.81 -18.55
N ASP A 16 -1.37 9.41 -19.50
CA ASP A 16 -1.18 10.87 -19.60
C ASP A 16 -0.71 11.51 -18.28
N ASN A 17 0.25 10.87 -17.60
CA ASN A 17 0.77 11.26 -16.28
C ASN A 17 -0.27 11.30 -15.16
N LYS A 18 -1.41 10.61 -15.33
CA LYS A 18 -2.45 10.47 -14.31
C LYS A 18 -2.57 9.03 -13.88
N LEU A 19 -2.83 8.86 -12.59
CA LEU A 19 -3.13 7.57 -11.99
C LEU A 19 -4.48 7.07 -12.50
N CYS A 20 -4.48 5.90 -13.12
CA CYS A 20 -5.69 5.14 -13.50
C CYS A 20 -5.76 3.88 -12.66
N VAL A 21 -6.92 3.64 -12.02
CA VAL A 21 -7.12 2.53 -11.08
C VAL A 21 -8.33 1.71 -11.49
N THR A 22 -8.19 0.38 -11.42
CA THR A 22 -9.30 -0.58 -11.56
C THR A 22 -9.39 -1.42 -10.30
N GLY A 23 -10.62 -1.69 -9.83
CA GLY A 23 -10.84 -2.47 -8.61
C GLY A 23 -10.25 -1.81 -7.34
N GLY A 24 -10.31 -0.49 -7.26
CA GLY A 24 -9.79 0.27 -6.11
C GLY A 24 -10.64 0.13 -4.85
N VAL A 25 -10.06 0.48 -3.70
CA VAL A 25 -10.68 0.35 -2.36
C VAL A 25 -10.99 -1.11 -2.02
N LEU A 26 -10.03 -1.98 -2.33
CA LEU A 26 -10.09 -3.40 -2.01
C LEU A 26 -10.13 -3.58 -0.48
N SER A 27 -11.27 -4.04 0.02
CA SER A 27 -11.55 -4.22 1.46
C SER A 27 -11.74 -5.69 1.84
N ARG A 28 -11.81 -6.58 0.85
CA ARG A 28 -11.89 -8.03 1.02
C ARG A 28 -10.99 -8.72 0.01
N PHE A 29 -10.36 -9.83 0.42
CA PHE A 29 -9.56 -10.70 -0.44
C PHE A 29 -9.91 -12.15 -0.16
N VAL A 30 -10.21 -12.93 -1.20
CA VAL A 30 -10.39 -14.38 -1.10
C VAL A 30 -9.11 -15.03 -1.58
N VAL A 31 -8.44 -15.79 -0.70
CA VAL A 31 -7.17 -16.43 -1.02
C VAL A 31 -7.38 -17.88 -1.49
N GLY A 32 -6.42 -18.39 -2.27
CA GLY A 32 -6.40 -19.79 -2.67
C GLY A 32 -5.88 -20.72 -1.57
N PRO A 33 -5.74 -22.02 -1.87
CA PRO A 33 -5.22 -23.03 -0.93
C PRO A 33 -3.79 -22.74 -0.43
N ASP A 34 -3.00 -22.01 -1.22
CA ASP A 34 -1.64 -21.55 -0.89
C ASP A 34 -1.63 -20.30 0.01
N ARG A 35 -2.81 -19.69 0.25
CA ARG A 35 -2.98 -18.47 1.04
C ARG A 35 -2.18 -17.28 0.49
N GLU A 36 -1.81 -17.30 -0.79
CA GLU A 36 -1.13 -16.18 -1.44
C GLU A 36 -2.11 -15.07 -1.79
N ALA A 37 -1.74 -13.84 -1.47
CA ALA A 37 -2.47 -12.64 -1.83
C ALA A 37 -1.59 -11.72 -2.67
N ARG A 38 -2.14 -11.25 -3.81
CA ARG A 38 -1.50 -10.32 -4.72
C ARG A 38 -2.45 -9.18 -5.04
N PHE A 39 -2.06 -7.97 -4.68
CA PHE A 39 -2.81 -6.75 -4.93
C PHE A 39 -1.84 -5.57 -5.03
N LEU A 40 -2.33 -4.41 -5.46
CA LEU A 40 -1.54 -3.19 -5.50
C LEU A 40 -1.84 -2.32 -4.28
N LEU A 41 -0.79 -1.85 -3.62
CA LEU A 41 -0.85 -0.72 -2.71
C LEU A 41 -0.66 0.56 -3.51
N VAL A 42 -1.67 1.41 -3.57
CA VAL A 42 -1.59 2.74 -4.15
C VAL A 42 -1.37 3.76 -3.03
N VAL A 43 -0.42 4.67 -3.22
CA VAL A 43 -0.03 5.69 -2.25
C VAL A 43 -0.11 7.06 -2.90
N LEU A 44 -0.70 8.02 -2.19
CA LEU A 44 -0.71 9.44 -2.53
C LEU A 44 0.24 10.17 -1.58
N THR A 45 1.02 11.08 -2.14
CA THR A 45 2.08 11.76 -1.42
C THR A 45 2.04 13.26 -1.64
N GLN A 46 2.59 14.01 -0.68
CA GLN A 46 2.91 15.42 -0.83
C GLN A 46 4.41 15.61 -0.62
N SER A 47 5.06 16.38 -1.50
CA SER A 47 6.49 16.63 -1.44
C SER A 47 6.85 17.60 -0.32
N GLU A 48 7.99 17.38 0.34
CA GLU A 48 8.59 18.33 1.29
C GLU A 48 9.99 18.74 0.81
N ALA A 49 10.49 19.88 1.30
CA ALA A 49 11.70 20.53 0.78
C ALA A 49 13.02 19.72 0.94
N ASP A 50 13.01 18.60 1.67
CA ASP A 50 14.22 17.81 1.98
C ASP A 50 13.98 16.29 1.83
N ASP A 51 13.62 15.86 0.62
CA ASP A 51 13.14 14.51 0.33
C ASP A 51 14.19 13.53 -0.24
N SER A 52 15.45 13.65 0.17
CA SER A 52 16.44 12.65 -0.23
C SER A 52 16.19 11.32 0.49
N GLY A 53 15.69 10.31 -0.24
CA GLY A 53 15.48 8.95 0.27
C GLY A 53 14.07 8.64 0.76
N ALA A 54 13.04 9.26 0.17
CA ALA A 54 11.65 9.00 0.53
C ALA A 54 11.27 7.51 0.40
N ARG A 55 10.86 6.93 1.52
CA ARG A 55 10.45 5.53 1.64
C ARG A 55 9.03 5.43 2.17
N VAL A 56 8.28 4.47 1.63
CA VAL A 56 7.00 4.04 2.17
C VAL A 56 7.25 2.77 2.98
N ARG A 57 7.00 2.83 4.29
CA ARG A 57 7.02 1.67 5.18
C ARG A 57 5.63 1.07 5.26
N VAL A 58 5.55 -0.25 5.17
CA VAL A 58 4.28 -0.97 5.27
C VAL A 58 4.41 -2.02 6.36
N GLU A 59 3.46 -2.05 7.28
CA GLU A 59 3.32 -3.11 8.26
C GLU A 59 1.98 -3.81 8.05
N ILE A 60 1.98 -5.13 7.96
CA ILE A 60 0.78 -5.94 7.75
C ILE A 60 0.55 -6.76 9.02
N TRP A 61 -0.45 -6.33 9.79
CA TRP A 61 -0.78 -6.89 11.09
C TRP A 61 -1.80 -8.02 10.96
N PRO A 62 -1.49 -9.21 11.50
CA PRO A 62 -2.40 -10.34 11.50
C PRO A 62 -3.54 -10.13 12.52
N PRO A 63 -4.71 -10.75 12.31
CA PRO A 63 -5.82 -10.71 13.25
C PRO A 63 -5.49 -11.42 14.58
N THR A 64 -4.43 -12.22 14.63
CA THR A 64 -3.96 -12.98 15.80
C THR A 64 -3.23 -12.10 16.82
N GLY A 65 -2.78 -10.90 16.43
CA GLY A 65 -1.96 -10.03 17.27
C GLY A 65 -0.48 -10.42 17.34
N GLU A 66 -0.04 -11.33 16.47
CA GLU A 66 1.39 -11.62 16.26
C GLU A 66 2.12 -10.43 15.62
N GLU A 67 3.45 -10.54 15.54
CA GLU A 67 4.29 -9.51 14.90
C GLU A 67 3.89 -9.24 13.45
N PRO A 68 3.95 -7.98 12.98
CA PRO A 68 3.58 -7.64 11.62
C PRO A 68 4.65 -8.07 10.62
N LEU A 69 4.20 -8.37 9.40
CA LEU A 69 5.09 -8.42 8.23
C LEU A 69 5.50 -6.98 7.89
N ARG A 70 6.81 -6.73 7.78
CA ARG A 70 7.35 -5.39 7.49
C ARG A 70 7.92 -5.35 6.07
N LEU A 71 7.41 -4.43 5.26
CA LEU A 71 7.86 -4.13 3.90
C LEU A 71 8.31 -2.67 3.82
N ALA A 72 9.17 -2.36 2.85
CA ALA A 72 9.56 -0.99 2.55
C ALA A 72 9.73 -0.82 1.05
N TYR A 73 9.19 0.27 0.53
CA TYR A 73 9.29 0.64 -0.88
C TYR A 73 10.01 1.98 -1.02
N GLU A 74 10.90 2.05 -2.01
CA GLU A 74 11.52 3.31 -2.40
C GLU A 74 10.59 4.04 -3.35
N MET A 75 10.40 5.34 -3.11
CA MET A 75 9.55 6.15 -3.98
C MET A 75 10.26 6.39 -5.32
N PRO A 76 9.56 6.17 -6.45
CA PRO A 76 10.09 6.54 -7.75
C PRO A 76 10.36 8.04 -7.80
N GLY A 77 11.53 8.47 -8.30
CA GLY A 77 11.88 9.89 -8.38
C GLY A 77 10.83 10.73 -9.12
N GLN A 78 10.23 10.17 -10.18
CA GLN A 78 9.14 10.80 -10.95
C GLN A 78 7.87 11.07 -10.14
N ALA A 79 7.60 10.29 -9.09
CA ALA A 79 6.47 10.48 -8.19
C ALA A 79 6.68 11.63 -7.19
N MET A 80 7.86 12.24 -7.17
CA MET A 80 8.25 13.30 -6.22
C MET A 80 8.53 14.66 -6.90
N VAL A 81 8.30 14.77 -8.22
CA VAL A 81 8.64 15.99 -9.00
C VAL A 81 7.62 17.11 -8.81
N GLY A 82 6.40 16.80 -8.35
CA GLY A 82 5.32 17.77 -8.13
C GLY A 82 4.93 17.93 -6.66
N GLU A 83 4.03 18.88 -6.38
CA GLU A 83 3.48 19.07 -5.03
C GLU A 83 2.66 17.85 -4.57
N ILE A 84 1.91 17.25 -5.49
CA ILE A 84 1.14 16.03 -5.26
C ILE A 84 1.71 14.92 -6.13
N GLY A 85 2.04 13.80 -5.49
CA GLY A 85 2.61 12.61 -6.11
C GLY A 85 1.73 11.38 -5.89
N PHE A 86 2.00 10.34 -6.68
CA PHE A 86 1.45 9.02 -6.43
C PHE A 86 2.42 7.94 -6.87
N ALA A 87 2.33 6.79 -6.23
CA ALA A 87 2.99 5.57 -6.66
C ALA A 87 2.06 4.37 -6.38
N TYR A 88 2.32 3.25 -7.05
CA TYR A 88 1.69 2.00 -6.71
C TYR A 88 2.73 0.88 -6.68
N PHE A 89 2.57 -0.04 -5.73
CA PHE A 89 3.51 -1.10 -5.45
C PHE A 89 2.79 -2.44 -5.41
N PRO A 90 3.32 -3.49 -6.05
CA PRO A 90 2.81 -4.84 -5.86
C PRO A 90 3.09 -5.28 -4.41
N VAL A 91 2.04 -5.79 -3.77
CA VAL A 91 2.10 -6.46 -2.49
C VAL A 91 1.85 -7.93 -2.77
N GLU A 92 2.87 -8.75 -2.55
CA GLU A 92 2.82 -10.21 -2.69
C GLU A 92 3.18 -10.82 -1.34
N VAL A 93 2.19 -11.37 -0.66
CA VAL A 93 2.32 -11.85 0.72
C VAL A 93 1.47 -13.10 0.95
N THR A 94 1.88 -13.93 1.91
CA THR A 94 1.05 -15.03 2.41
C THR A 94 0.23 -14.52 3.60
N LEU A 95 -1.08 -14.71 3.56
CA LEU A 95 -2.00 -14.33 4.64
C LEU A 95 -2.58 -15.62 5.25
N PRO A 96 -1.89 -16.31 6.17
CA PRO A 96 -2.19 -17.69 6.54
C PRO A 96 -3.49 -17.89 7.33
N VAL A 97 -4.07 -16.83 7.89
CA VAL A 97 -5.26 -16.90 8.75
C VAL A 97 -6.37 -15.98 8.26
N ASP A 98 -7.60 -16.44 8.42
CA ASP A 98 -8.79 -15.65 8.13
C ASP A 98 -9.03 -14.55 9.16
N GLY A 99 -9.75 -13.53 8.73
CA GLY A 99 -10.17 -12.43 9.58
C GLY A 99 -9.71 -11.08 9.05
N ARG A 100 -9.72 -10.09 9.96
CA ARG A 100 -9.43 -8.70 9.62
C ARG A 100 -7.94 -8.41 9.82
N TRP A 101 -7.22 -8.35 8.71
CA TRP A 101 -5.85 -7.85 8.65
C TRP A 101 -5.85 -6.32 8.63
N VAL A 102 -4.77 -5.72 9.12
CA VAL A 102 -4.58 -4.26 9.09
C VAL A 102 -3.25 -3.93 8.44
N ILE A 103 -3.30 -3.24 7.30
CA ILE A 103 -2.12 -2.78 6.58
C ILE A 103 -1.88 -1.31 6.94
N VAL A 104 -0.79 -1.04 7.63
CA VAL A 104 -0.38 0.30 8.05
C VAL A 104 0.67 0.81 7.07
N VAL A 105 0.41 1.95 6.45
CA VAL A 105 1.27 2.58 5.44
C VAL A 105 1.78 3.90 5.99
N ALA A 106 3.09 4.07 6.07
CA ALA A 106 3.72 5.25 6.65
C ALA A 106 4.79 5.84 5.74
N GLY A 107 4.85 7.18 5.67
CA GLY A 107 5.91 7.92 4.99
C GLY A 107 5.93 9.37 5.43
N GLY A 108 7.10 9.87 5.82
CA GLY A 108 7.23 11.11 6.58
C GLY A 108 6.37 11.08 7.86
N PRO A 109 5.64 12.16 8.19
CA PRO A 109 4.69 12.19 9.31
C PRO A 109 3.34 11.52 9.01
N GLY A 110 3.10 11.10 7.76
CA GLY A 110 1.85 10.49 7.34
C GLY A 110 1.74 9.01 7.71
N VAL A 111 0.61 8.60 8.27
CA VAL A 111 0.28 7.20 8.60
C VAL A 111 -1.17 6.90 8.24
N ILE A 112 -1.39 5.89 7.41
CA ILE A 112 -2.70 5.42 6.95
C ILE A 112 -2.91 3.96 7.37
N SER A 113 -4.09 3.61 7.83
CA SER A 113 -4.47 2.24 8.21
C SER A 113 -5.55 1.71 7.27
N LEU A 114 -5.29 0.55 6.65
CA LEU A 114 -6.14 -0.07 5.64
C LEU A 114 -6.59 -1.44 6.13
N PRO A 115 -7.86 -1.61 6.55
CA PRO A 115 -8.37 -2.91 6.91
C PRO A 115 -8.62 -3.78 5.67
N LEU A 116 -8.24 -5.06 5.75
CA LEU A 116 -8.50 -6.06 4.72
C LEU A 116 -9.12 -7.30 5.35
N ALA A 117 -10.34 -7.65 4.94
CA ALA A 117 -10.97 -8.91 5.34
C ALA A 117 -10.47 -10.06 4.45
N VAL A 118 -9.88 -11.08 5.06
CA VAL A 118 -9.36 -12.27 4.35
C VAL A 118 -10.24 -13.46 4.68
N SER A 119 -10.59 -14.23 3.64
CA SER A 119 -11.25 -15.54 3.75
C SER A 119 -10.70 -16.51 2.72
N ASP A 120 -10.90 -17.81 2.91
CA ASP A 120 -10.78 -18.83 1.86
C ASP A 120 -12.10 -19.06 1.08
#